data_AF-A0A4Y8C8G6-F1
#
_entry.id   AF-A0A4Y8C8G6-F1
#
_cell.length_a   1.000
_cell.length_b   1.000
_cell.length_c   1.000
_cell.angle_alpha   90.00
_cell.angle_beta   90.00
_cell.angle_gamma   90.00
#
_symmetry.space_group_name_H-M   'P 1'
#
loop_
_entity.id
_entity.type
_entity.pdbx_description
1 polymer ?
#
loop_
_entity_poly.entity_id
_entity_poly.type
_entity_poly.pdbx_seq_one_letter_code
_entity_poly.pdbx_strand_id
1 'polypeptide(L)'
;ENFLSLNPQVPHIIALNKVDLTDNATLLKKLSEYAKFSQHFKAIIPYSSKKKSYKKGLLDEIVKYLDKHEYFYDPEFLSASSEKELYRDFILESI
;
A
#
# COMPACT_ATOMS: atom_id res chain seq x y z
N GLU A 1 7.44 6.50 -13.56
CA GLU A 1 6.81 5.60 -14.55
C GLU A 1 7.42 4.20 -14.60
N ASN A 2 8.63 3.96 -14.07
CA ASN A 2 9.28 2.63 -14.00
C ASN A 2 8.59 1.56 -13.12
N PHE A 3 7.57 1.90 -12.33
CA PHE A 3 6.96 0.97 -11.37
C PHE A 3 6.05 -0.07 -12.03
N LEU A 4 5.47 0.24 -13.20
CA LEU A 4 4.58 -0.68 -13.92
C LEU A 4 5.34 -1.72 -14.74
N SER A 5 6.61 -1.45 -15.05
CA SER A 5 7.51 -2.35 -15.78
C SER A 5 8.21 -3.36 -14.87
N LEU A 6 8.06 -3.23 -13.55
CA LEU A 6 8.85 -4.00 -12.58
C LEU A 6 8.45 -5.48 -12.51
N ASN A 7 7.17 -5.80 -12.80
CA ASN A 7 6.68 -7.17 -12.97
C ASN A 7 5.27 -7.18 -13.57
N PRO A 8 5.09 -7.46 -14.87
CA PRO A 8 3.77 -7.44 -15.52
C PRO A 8 2.84 -8.60 -15.11
N GLN A 9 3.37 -9.63 -14.45
CA GLN A 9 2.63 -10.83 -14.04
C GLN A 9 1.86 -10.66 -12.71
N VAL A 10 2.23 -9.65 -11.90
CA VAL A 10 1.68 -9.47 -10.54
C VAL A 10 0.64 -8.37 -10.54
N PRO A 11 -0.52 -8.53 -9.87
CA PRO A 11 -1.49 -7.45 -9.71
C PRO A 11 -0.89 -6.26 -8.95
N HIS A 12 -0.86 -5.09 -9.57
CA HIS A 12 -0.43 -3.85 -8.92
C HIS A 12 -1.64 -3.08 -8.37
N ILE A 13 -1.50 -2.53 -7.16
CA ILE A 13 -2.46 -1.62 -6.55
C ILE A 13 -1.74 -0.30 -6.23
N ILE A 14 -2.27 0.82 -6.72
CA ILE A 14 -1.68 2.14 -6.50
C ILE A 14 -2.34 2.79 -5.29
N ALA A 15 -1.58 2.97 -4.21
CA ALA A 15 -2.00 3.74 -3.05
C ALA A 15 -1.48 5.19 -3.16
N LEU A 16 -2.38 6.14 -3.45
CA LEU A 16 -2.04 7.56 -3.45
C LEU A 16 -2.05 8.09 -2.03
N ASN A 17 -0.87 8.20 -1.40
CA ASN A 17 -0.77 8.69 -0.03
C ASN A 17 -0.93 10.23 0.07
N LYS A 18 -1.23 10.73 1.28
CA LYS A 18 -1.30 12.15 1.65
C LYS A 18 -2.42 12.95 0.97
N VAL A 19 -3.54 12.29 0.64
CA VAL A 19 -4.74 12.98 0.12
C VAL A 19 -5.31 14.03 1.07
N ASP A 20 -4.94 13.96 2.35
CA ASP A 20 -5.33 14.93 3.39
C ASP A 20 -4.65 16.30 3.27
N LEU A 21 -3.48 16.35 2.63
CA LEU A 21 -2.66 17.57 2.50
C LEU A 21 -2.80 18.22 1.12
N THR A 22 -3.68 17.70 0.28
CA THR A 22 -3.78 18.05 -1.14
C THR A 22 -5.19 18.50 -1.46
N ASP A 23 -5.31 19.51 -2.31
CA ASP A 23 -6.60 19.99 -2.81
C ASP A 23 -7.24 18.96 -3.77
N ASN A 24 -8.57 18.89 -3.76
CA ASN A 24 -9.34 17.97 -4.61
C ASN A 24 -8.98 18.12 -6.10
N ALA A 25 -8.66 19.33 -6.56
CA ALA A 25 -8.25 19.57 -7.94
C ALA A 25 -6.95 18.83 -8.31
N THR A 26 -5.96 18.86 -7.43
CA THR A 26 -4.67 18.20 -7.64
C THR A 26 -4.81 16.69 -7.54
N LEU A 27 -5.65 16.20 -6.64
CA LEU A 27 -5.97 14.79 -6.50
C LEU A 27 -6.65 14.24 -7.77
N LEU A 28 -7.65 14.95 -8.31
CA LEU A 28 -8.31 14.60 -9.57
C LEU A 28 -7.34 14.60 -10.75
N LYS A 29 -6.41 15.56 -10.79
CA LYS A 29 -5.38 15.62 -11.82
C LYS A 29 -4.46 14.41 -11.75
N LYS A 30 -4.00 14.05 -10.54
CA LYS A 30 -3.18 12.85 -10.33
C LYS A 30 -3.95 11.58 -10.67
N LEU A 31 -5.20 11.45 -10.24
CA LEU A 31 -6.05 10.32 -10.62
C LEU A 31 -6.18 10.19 -12.15
N SER A 32 -6.38 11.30 -12.86
CA SER A 32 -6.46 11.31 -14.33
C SER A 32 -5.12 10.97 -15.00
N GLU A 33 -3.99 11.42 -14.43
CA GLU A 33 -2.65 11.02 -14.90
C GLU A 33 -2.44 9.52 -14.74
N TYR A 34 -2.79 8.97 -13.58
CA TYR A 34 -2.65 7.54 -13.31
C TYR A 34 -3.68 6.69 -14.05
N ALA A 35 -4.90 7.18 -14.29
CA ALA A 35 -5.93 6.46 -15.05
C ALA A 35 -5.46 6.04 -16.45
N LYS A 36 -4.52 6.77 -17.07
CA LYS A 36 -3.91 6.39 -18.35
C LYS A 36 -3.18 5.05 -18.28
N PHE A 37 -2.67 4.70 -17.10
CA PHE A 37 -1.96 3.45 -16.83
C PHE A 37 -2.89 2.36 -16.30
N SER A 38 -4.22 2.55 -16.37
CA SER A 38 -5.22 1.62 -15.81
C SER A 38 -5.13 0.20 -16.38
N GLN A 39 -4.45 -0.02 -17.51
CA GLN A 39 -4.20 -1.37 -18.03
C GLN A 39 -3.16 -2.16 -17.21
N HIS A 40 -2.36 -1.48 -16.41
CA HIS A 40 -1.23 -2.07 -15.69
C HIS A 40 -1.44 -2.17 -14.18
N PHE A 41 -2.51 -1.59 -13.63
CA PHE A 41 -2.87 -1.72 -12.21
C PHE A 41 -4.35 -2.08 -12.08
N LYS A 42 -4.69 -2.83 -11.03
CA LYS A 42 -6.06 -3.31 -10.80
C LYS A 42 -6.91 -2.32 -10.01
N ALA A 43 -6.30 -1.54 -9.13
CA ALA A 43 -7.02 -0.56 -8.32
C ALA A 43 -6.13 0.66 -8.02
N ILE A 44 -6.77 1.82 -7.93
CA ILE A 44 -6.17 3.07 -7.46
C ILE A 44 -6.97 3.58 -6.26
N ILE A 45 -6.29 3.76 -5.13
CA ILE A 45 -6.95 4.06 -3.86
C ILE A 45 -6.34 5.33 -3.27
N PRO A 46 -7.15 6.38 -3.03
CA PRO A 46 -6.71 7.51 -2.23
C PRO A 46 -6.51 7.05 -0.79
N TYR A 47 -5.29 7.20 -0.28
CA TYR A 47 -4.89 6.75 1.05
C TYR A 47 -4.33 7.93 1.86
N SER A 48 -4.55 7.88 3.17
CA SER A 48 -3.94 8.83 4.10
C SER A 48 -3.39 8.08 5.29
N SER A 49 -2.06 8.04 5.44
CA SER A 49 -1.41 7.39 6.59
C SER A 49 -1.86 7.95 7.95
N LYS A 50 -2.32 9.20 8.00
CA LYS A 50 -2.78 9.85 9.25
C LYS A 50 -4.20 9.44 9.64
N LYS A 51 -5.06 9.11 8.67
CA LYS A 51 -6.48 8.81 8.91
C LYS A 51 -6.71 7.31 8.86
N LYS A 52 -6.97 6.69 10.03
CA LYS A 52 -7.22 5.24 10.17
C LYS A 52 -8.37 4.73 9.28
N SER A 53 -9.33 5.57 8.91
CA SER A 53 -10.48 5.21 8.06
C SER A 53 -10.09 4.66 6.68
N TYR A 54 -8.94 5.05 6.14
CA TYR A 54 -8.51 4.62 4.80
C TYR A 54 -7.84 3.24 4.78
N LYS A 55 -7.45 2.69 5.94
CA LYS A 55 -6.87 1.33 6.02
C LYS A 55 -7.86 0.26 5.57
N LYS A 56 -9.14 0.41 5.93
CA LYS A 56 -10.16 -0.61 5.64
C LYS A 56 -10.39 -0.76 4.14
N GLY A 57 -10.46 0.36 3.41
CA GLY A 57 -10.63 0.34 1.95
C GLY A 57 -9.45 -0.28 1.21
N LEU A 58 -8.22 0.01 1.67
CA LEU A 58 -7.02 -0.61 1.10
C LEU A 58 -6.98 -2.13 1.34
N LEU A 59 -7.28 -2.56 2.57
CA LEU A 59 -7.31 -3.99 2.92
C LEU A 59 -8.38 -4.75 2.14
N ASP A 60 -9.59 -4.18 1.99
CA ASP A 60 -10.68 -4.80 1.24
C ASP A 60 -10.31 -5.05 -0.23
N GLU A 61 -9.63 -4.08 -0.85
CA GLU A 61 -9.13 -4.23 -2.23
C GLU A 61 -8.01 -5.26 -2.35
N ILE A 62 -7.08 -5.31 -1.39
CA ILE A 62 -6.00 -6.32 -1.39
C ILE A 62 -6.58 -7.73 -1.25
N VAL A 63 -7.53 -7.93 -0.33
CA VAL A 63 -8.14 -9.24 -0.06
C VAL A 63 -8.86 -9.81 -1.29
N LYS A 64 -9.43 -8.96 -2.16
CA LYS A 64 -10.07 -9.41 -3.42
C LYS A 64 -9.10 -10.06 -4.40
N TYR A 65 -7.82 -9.71 -4.33
CA TYR A 65 -6.79 -10.24 -5.22
C TYR A 65 -5.88 -11.27 -4.53
N LEU A 66 -6.10 -11.55 -3.25
CA LEU A 66 -5.34 -12.54 -2.51
C LEU A 66 -5.95 -13.93 -2.76
N ASP A 67 -5.13 -14.84 -3.28
CA ASP A 67 -5.53 -16.24 -3.43
C ASP A 67 -5.77 -16.89 -2.06
N LYS A 68 -6.72 -17.84 -2.00
CA LYS A 68 -6.97 -18.61 -0.79
C LYS A 68 -5.81 -19.58 -0.58
N HIS A 69 -5.04 -19.38 0.48
CA HIS A 69 -3.96 -20.26 0.89
C HIS A 69 -4.02 -20.49 2.41
N GLU A 70 -3.39 -21.58 2.88
CA GLU A 70 -3.21 -21.81 4.32
C GLU A 70 -2.18 -20.82 4.90
N TYR A 71 -2.31 -20.49 6.18
CA TYR A 71 -1.37 -19.58 6.84
C TYR A 71 0.05 -20.12 6.79
N PHE A 72 0.95 -19.40 6.11
CA PHE A 72 2.37 -19.74 6.06
C PHE A 72 3.11 -19.52 7.39
N TYR A 73 2.55 -18.68 8.26
CA TYR A 73 3.10 -18.30 9.56
C TYR A 73 2.02 -18.47 10.62
N ASP A 74 2.45 -18.77 11.85
CA ASP A 74 1.53 -18.85 12.98
C ASP A 74 0.88 -17.47 13.23
N PRO A 75 -0.45 -17.39 13.39
CA PRO A 75 -1.15 -16.13 13.65
C PRO A 75 -0.70 -15.43 14.95
N GLU A 76 -0.03 -16.13 15.87
CA GLU A 76 0.54 -15.53 17.08
C GLU A 76 1.85 -14.76 16.81
N PHE A 77 2.54 -15.01 15.69
CA PHE A 77 3.74 -14.25 15.31
C PHE A 77 3.39 -12.88 14.74
N LEU A 78 3.70 -11.82 15.49
CA LEU A 78 3.51 -10.44 15.04
C LEU A 78 4.57 -9.97 14.02
N SER A 79 5.80 -10.49 14.14
CA SER A 79 6.91 -10.19 13.23
C SER A 79 7.90 -11.35 13.20
N ALA A 80 8.60 -11.53 12.07
CA ALA A 80 9.72 -12.45 11.95
C ALA A 80 11.08 -11.84 12.38
N SER A 81 11.09 -10.55 12.78
CA SER A 81 12.30 -9.81 13.14
C SER A 81 12.85 -10.24 14.50
N SER A 82 14.18 -10.26 14.63
CA SER A 82 14.85 -10.44 15.92
C SER A 82 14.65 -9.23 16.83
N GLU A 83 14.58 -9.44 18.15
CA GLU A 83 14.56 -8.36 19.15
C GLU A 83 15.69 -7.35 18.92
N LYS A 84 16.89 -7.82 18.57
CA LYS A 84 18.05 -6.95 18.29
C LYS A 84 17.81 -6.00 17.12
N GLU A 85 17.12 -6.47 16.07
CA GLU A 85 16.77 -5.64 14.92
C GLU A 85 15.69 -4.63 15.28
N LEU A 86 14.69 -5.05 16.07
CA LEU A 86 13.64 -4.16 16.57
C LEU A 86 14.22 -3.02 17.41
N TYR A 87 15.14 -3.33 18.35
CA TYR A 87 15.81 -2.30 19.14
C TYR A 87 16.66 -1.35 18.30
N ARG A 88 17.33 -1.85 17.26
CA ARG A 88 18.11 -1.01 16.34
C ARG A 88 17.22 -0.04 15.58
N ASP A 89 16.12 -0.52 15.02
CA ASP A 89 15.16 0.30 14.26
C ASP A 89 14.53 1.37 15.17
N PHE A 90 14.16 0.98 16.40
CA PHE A 90 13.60 1.90 17.40
C PHE A 90 14.55 3.04 17.78
N ILE A 91 15.85 2.73 17.94
CA ILE A 91 16.87 3.75 18.21
C ILE A 91 17.04 4.67 16.98
N LEU A 92 17.06 4.11 15.77
CA LEU A 92 17.18 4.88 14.53
C LEU A 92 15.98 5.80 14.27
N GLU A 93 14.75 5.36 14.57
CA GLU A 93 13.55 6.21 14.50
C GLU A 93 13.58 7.36 15.52
N SER A 94 14.30 7.20 16.63
CA SER A 94 14.36 8.18 17.72
C SER A 94 15.44 9.26 17.52
N ILE A 95 16.37 9.07 16.57
CA ILE A 95 17.45 10.01 16.23
C ILE A 95 16.99 10.95 15.12
#